data_AF-A0AAN8GFE0-F1
#
_entry.id   AF-A0AAN8GFE0-F1
#
_cell.length_a   1.000
_cell.length_b   1.000
_cell.length_c   1.000
_cell.angle_alpha   90.00
_cell.angle_beta   90.00
_cell.angle_gamma   90.00
#
_symmetry.space_group_name_H-M   'P 1'
#
loop_
_entity.id
_entity.type
_entity.pdbx_description
1 polymer ?
#
loop_
_entity_poly.entity_id
_entity_poly.type
_entity_poly.pdbx_seq_one_letter_code
_entity_poly.pdbx_strand_id
1 'polypeptide(L)'
;MQSHLEEIQKLPECLVGKIGALTDLLDDSKATNTVLKYSSGFMKWKRWALAHDISKRDILPAKALHVALYLTTIIQDANYPSPVISAFYSIKWEHDVTDFSSPTNSSIVKNMLESGKRKLAKPVGKKKPIKVEHLTKMYHSLHSADNLYSQRTICACLLAFARFLRSNELLNLRRSDFQILTTRVFSFKSAKQISIKMTRGFRLQEP
;
A
#
# COMPACT_ATOMS: atom_id res chain seq x y z
N MET A 1 -23.08 -7.66 11.06
CA MET A 1 -22.64 -8.21 12.38
C MET A 1 -23.78 -8.85 13.18
N GLN A 2 -24.95 -8.21 13.34
CA GLN A 2 -26.09 -8.81 14.07
C GLN A 2 -26.68 -10.07 13.39
N SER A 3 -26.73 -10.11 12.05
CA SER A 3 -27.33 -11.24 11.28
C SER A 3 -26.53 -12.53 11.40
N HIS A 4 -25.19 -12.44 11.30
CA HIS A 4 -24.31 -13.62 11.32
C HIS A 4 -24.27 -14.31 12.69
N LEU A 5 -24.50 -13.59 13.78
CA LEU A 5 -24.54 -14.17 15.14
C LEU A 5 -25.75 -15.09 15.33
N GLU A 6 -26.90 -14.75 14.73
CA GLU A 6 -28.08 -15.63 14.76
C GLU A 6 -27.93 -16.84 13.84
N GLU A 7 -27.20 -16.71 12.73
CA GLU A 7 -26.88 -17.83 11.85
C GLU A 7 -25.88 -18.80 12.50
N ILE A 8 -24.89 -18.28 13.24
CA ILE A 8 -23.92 -19.06 14.02
C ILE A 8 -24.60 -19.95 15.06
N GLN A 9 -25.68 -19.50 15.68
CA GLN A 9 -26.44 -20.30 16.66
C GLN A 9 -27.24 -21.45 16.03
N LYS A 10 -27.50 -21.41 14.72
CA LYS A 10 -28.26 -22.43 14.00
C LYS A 10 -27.38 -23.42 13.23
N LEU A 11 -26.05 -23.29 13.35
CA LEU A 11 -25.09 -24.13 12.64
C LEU A 11 -25.01 -25.54 13.26
N PRO A 12 -24.91 -26.60 12.43
CA PRO A 12 -24.62 -27.95 12.91
C PRO A 12 -23.32 -28.00 13.72
N GLU A 13 -23.28 -28.77 14.82
CA GLU A 13 -22.12 -28.87 15.73
C GLU A 13 -20.81 -29.23 15.00
N CYS A 14 -20.88 -30.04 13.93
CA CYS A 14 -19.72 -30.42 13.13
C CYS A 14 -19.05 -29.25 12.37
N LEU A 15 -19.75 -28.12 12.21
CA LEU A 15 -19.26 -26.93 11.53
C LEU A 15 -18.81 -25.82 12.49
N VAL A 16 -19.21 -25.89 13.77
CA VAL A 16 -18.82 -24.90 14.80
C VAL A 16 -17.31 -24.83 14.95
N GLY A 17 -16.63 -25.98 14.91
CA GLY A 17 -15.16 -26.06 14.95
C GLY A 17 -14.46 -25.38 13.77
N LYS A 18 -15.16 -25.10 12.66
CA LYS A 18 -14.60 -24.41 11.48
C LYS A 18 -14.72 -22.88 11.56
N ILE A 19 -15.45 -22.33 12.53
CA ILE A 19 -15.66 -20.88 12.66
C ILE A 19 -14.34 -20.16 12.92
N GLY A 20 -13.45 -20.73 13.76
CA GLY A 20 -12.12 -20.15 14.00
C GLY A 20 -11.26 -20.09 12.73
N ALA A 21 -11.25 -21.18 11.94
CA ALA A 21 -10.54 -21.18 10.66
C ALA A 21 -11.16 -20.18 9.66
N LEU A 22 -12.48 -19.99 9.67
CA LEU A 22 -13.14 -18.99 8.84
C LEU A 22 -12.71 -17.57 9.22
N THR A 23 -12.62 -17.24 10.51
CA THR A 23 -12.16 -15.91 10.94
C THR A 23 -10.71 -15.65 10.55
N ASP A 24 -9.83 -16.63 10.71
CA ASP A 24 -8.42 -16.51 10.32
C ASP A 24 -8.29 -16.27 8.80
N LEU A 25 -9.05 -17.02 7.99
CA LEU A 25 -9.06 -16.85 6.54
C LEU A 25 -9.64 -15.51 6.08
N LEU A 26 -10.62 -14.97 6.82
CA LEU A 26 -11.19 -13.66 6.55
C LEU A 26 -10.18 -12.54 6.85
N ASP A 27 -9.42 -12.66 7.93
CA ASP A 27 -8.35 -11.73 8.29
C ASP A 27 -7.22 -11.76 7.25
N ASP A 28 -6.88 -12.95 6.72
CA ASP A 28 -5.89 -13.13 5.66
C ASP A 28 -6.38 -12.71 4.26
N SER A 29 -7.68 -12.47 4.07
CA SER A 29 -8.27 -12.14 2.77
C SER A 29 -7.74 -10.83 2.18
N LYS A 30 -7.16 -9.95 3.00
CA LYS A 30 -6.59 -8.67 2.56
C LYS A 30 -5.28 -8.36 3.29
N ALA A 31 -4.31 -7.83 2.54
CA ALA A 31 -3.10 -7.29 3.13
C ALA A 31 -3.41 -6.19 4.16
N THR A 32 -2.73 -6.22 5.31
CA THR A 32 -2.92 -5.29 6.44
C THR A 32 -2.86 -3.82 6.00
N ASN A 33 -1.92 -3.47 5.12
CA ASN A 33 -1.79 -2.10 4.59
C ASN A 33 -3.02 -1.65 3.78
N THR A 34 -3.70 -2.59 3.11
CA THR A 34 -4.93 -2.31 2.36
C THR A 34 -6.08 -2.04 3.32
N VAL A 35 -6.21 -2.85 4.38
CA VAL A 35 -7.21 -2.66 5.45
C VAL A 35 -7.02 -1.30 6.13
N LEU A 36 -5.79 -0.98 6.56
CA LEU A 36 -5.47 0.31 7.17
C LEU A 36 -5.76 1.50 6.24
N LYS A 37 -5.47 1.36 4.94
CA LYS A 37 -5.78 2.38 3.96
C LYS A 37 -7.27 2.61 3.82
N TYR A 38 -8.08 1.55 3.71
CA TYR A 38 -9.52 1.69 3.57
C TYR A 38 -10.18 2.18 4.87
N SER A 39 -9.78 1.64 6.02
CA SER A 39 -10.27 2.11 7.33
C SER A 39 -9.95 3.60 7.53
N SER A 40 -8.70 4.02 7.29
CA SER A 40 -8.34 5.44 7.40
C SER A 40 -9.08 6.33 6.39
N GLY A 41 -9.36 5.82 5.18
CA GLY A 41 -10.18 6.51 4.19
C GLY A 41 -11.64 6.64 4.63
N PHE A 42 -12.23 5.60 5.22
CA PHE A 42 -13.59 5.63 5.75
C PHE A 42 -13.69 6.59 6.94
N MET A 43 -12.67 6.65 7.81
CA MET A 43 -12.63 7.61 8.90
C MET A 43 -12.60 9.07 8.42
N LYS A 44 -12.04 9.35 7.23
CA LYS A 44 -12.14 10.68 6.61
C LYS A 44 -13.56 11.00 6.17
N TRP A 45 -14.27 10.04 5.58
CA TRP A 45 -15.70 10.16 5.27
C TRP A 45 -16.51 10.42 6.54
N LYS A 46 -16.33 9.60 7.59
CA LYS A 46 -17.02 9.76 8.87
C LYS A 46 -16.81 11.13 9.48
N ARG A 47 -15.56 11.63 9.47
CA ARG A 47 -15.23 12.97 9.98
C ARG A 47 -15.91 14.06 9.15
N TRP A 48 -15.87 13.97 7.83
CA TRP A 48 -16.54 14.92 6.96
C TRP A 48 -18.06 14.93 7.19
N ALA A 49 -18.68 13.75 7.29
CA ALA A 49 -20.11 13.61 7.51
C ALA A 49 -20.56 14.24 8.83
N LEU A 50 -19.84 13.95 9.92
CA LEU A 50 -20.11 14.54 11.24
C LEU A 50 -19.92 16.06 11.27
N ALA A 51 -18.93 16.58 10.53
CA ALA A 51 -18.70 18.03 10.43
C ALA A 51 -19.79 18.78 9.64
N HIS A 52 -20.64 18.07 8.90
CA HIS A 52 -21.75 18.62 8.12
C HIS A 52 -23.11 18.16 8.67
N ASP A 53 -23.19 17.87 9.98
CA ASP A 53 -24.41 17.50 10.69
C ASP A 53 -25.15 16.25 10.15
N ILE A 54 -24.45 15.38 9.42
CA ILE A 54 -25.01 14.10 9.03
C ILE A 54 -25.14 13.22 10.27
N SER A 55 -26.36 12.76 10.54
CA SER A 55 -26.67 11.92 11.69
C SER A 55 -25.79 10.67 11.71
N LYS A 56 -25.34 10.25 12.90
CA LYS A 56 -24.53 9.04 13.09
C LYS A 56 -25.12 7.79 12.45
N ARG A 57 -26.46 7.69 12.39
CA ARG A 57 -27.20 6.59 11.74
C ARG A 57 -27.05 6.55 10.22
N ASP A 58 -26.75 7.69 9.59
CA ASP A 58 -26.61 7.84 8.14
C ASP A 58 -25.12 7.77 7.70
N ILE A 59 -24.21 7.42 8.60
CA ILE A 59 -22.77 7.23 8.30
C ILE A 59 -22.52 5.82 7.78
N LEU A 60 -23.24 4.84 8.34
CA LEU A 60 -23.20 3.43 7.96
C LEU A 60 -24.54 2.76 8.32
N PRO A 61 -25.39 2.38 7.33
CA PRO A 61 -25.19 2.55 5.89
C PRO A 61 -25.25 4.03 5.46
N ALA A 62 -24.30 4.45 4.63
CA ALA A 62 -24.27 5.79 4.09
C ALA A 62 -25.28 5.95 2.95
N LYS A 63 -25.93 7.12 2.90
CA LYS A 63 -26.83 7.48 1.79
C LYS A 63 -26.03 7.87 0.55
N ALA A 64 -26.48 7.40 -0.61
CA ALA A 64 -25.80 7.64 -1.89
C ALA A 64 -25.59 9.14 -2.18
N LEU A 65 -26.58 9.98 -1.89
CA LEU A 65 -26.49 11.44 -2.12
C LEU A 65 -25.42 12.09 -1.24
N HIS A 66 -25.31 11.70 0.03
CA HIS A 66 -24.29 12.23 0.94
C HIS A 66 -22.88 11.85 0.46
N VAL A 67 -22.69 10.61 0.00
CA VAL A 67 -21.42 10.15 -0.56
C VAL A 67 -21.09 10.91 -1.85
N ALA A 68 -22.07 11.15 -2.72
CA ALA A 68 -21.88 11.94 -3.93
C ALA A 68 -21.43 13.38 -3.61
N LEU A 69 -22.03 14.03 -2.62
CA LEU A 69 -21.62 15.35 -2.16
C LEU A 69 -20.19 15.35 -1.60
N TYR A 70 -19.84 14.34 -0.80
CA TYR A 70 -18.47 14.19 -0.31
C TYR A 70 -17.45 13.98 -1.43
N LEU A 71 -17.77 13.17 -2.45
CA LEU A 71 -16.87 13.02 -3.59
C LEU A 71 -16.73 14.34 -4.36
N THR A 72 -17.80 15.13 -4.46
CA THR A 72 -17.75 16.46 -5.10
C THR A 72 -16.77 17.39 -4.40
N THR A 73 -16.77 17.46 -3.06
CA THR A 73 -15.84 18.31 -2.31
C THR A 73 -14.39 17.87 -2.55
N ILE A 74 -14.12 16.56 -2.51
CA ILE A 74 -12.78 16.03 -2.83
C ILE A 74 -12.37 16.37 -4.27
N ILE A 75 -13.29 16.29 -5.24
CA ILE A 75 -13.00 16.60 -6.64
C ILE A 75 -12.67 18.08 -6.83
N GLN A 76 -13.26 18.97 -6.04
CA GLN A 76 -12.99 20.41 -6.10
C GLN A 76 -11.61 20.74 -5.52
N ASP A 77 -11.19 20.04 -4.45
CA ASP A 77 -9.95 20.34 -3.73
C ASP A 77 -8.73 19.55 -4.23
N ALA A 78 -8.94 18.40 -4.87
CA ALA A 78 -7.86 17.49 -5.24
C ALA A 78 -7.11 17.93 -6.51
N ASN A 79 -5.80 17.65 -6.52
CA ASN A 79 -4.93 17.87 -7.69
C ASN A 79 -4.73 16.61 -8.56
N TYR A 80 -5.17 15.46 -8.10
CA TYR A 80 -4.93 14.15 -8.71
C TYR A 80 -6.14 13.25 -8.42
N PRO A 81 -6.41 12.18 -9.21
CA PRO A 81 -7.60 11.34 -9.01
C PRO A 81 -7.51 10.42 -7.79
N SER A 82 -6.31 10.22 -7.23
CA SER A 82 -6.07 9.27 -6.14
C SER A 82 -6.94 9.49 -4.90
N PRO A 83 -7.19 10.71 -4.40
CA PRO A 83 -8.03 10.93 -3.22
C PRO A 83 -9.49 10.51 -3.46
N VAL A 84 -10.04 10.80 -4.65
CA VAL A 84 -11.41 10.43 -5.04
C VAL A 84 -11.56 8.91 -5.12
N ILE A 85 -10.62 8.26 -5.81
CA ILE A 85 -10.57 6.80 -5.93
C ILE A 85 -10.45 6.16 -4.54
N SER A 86 -9.55 6.67 -3.70
CA SER A 86 -9.34 6.15 -2.35
C SER A 86 -10.60 6.30 -1.49
N ALA A 87 -11.27 7.45 -1.52
CA ALA A 87 -12.49 7.69 -0.77
C ALA A 87 -13.61 6.73 -1.20
N PHE A 88 -13.84 6.61 -2.52
CA PHE A 88 -14.85 5.70 -3.07
C PHE A 88 -14.63 4.25 -2.59
N TYR A 89 -13.42 3.72 -2.77
CA TYR A 89 -13.16 2.32 -2.41
C TYR A 89 -13.09 2.08 -0.90
N SER A 90 -12.76 3.09 -0.11
CA SER A 90 -12.81 2.99 1.36
C SER A 90 -14.24 2.89 1.87
N ILE A 91 -15.15 3.73 1.33
CA ILE A 91 -16.58 3.65 1.64
C ILE A 91 -17.17 2.33 1.17
N LYS A 92 -16.82 1.89 -0.05
CA LYS A 92 -17.22 0.58 -0.55
C LYS A 92 -16.79 -0.55 0.39
N TRP A 93 -15.50 -0.60 0.71
CA TRP A 93 -14.92 -1.64 1.55
C TRP A 93 -15.59 -1.72 2.92
N GLU A 94 -15.83 -0.59 3.59
CA GLU A 94 -16.48 -0.61 4.91
C GLU A 94 -17.90 -1.20 4.84
N HIS A 95 -18.67 -0.85 3.81
CA HIS A 95 -20.02 -1.40 3.63
C HIS A 95 -19.98 -2.89 3.30
N ASP A 96 -19.02 -3.32 2.47
CA ASP A 96 -18.84 -4.72 2.11
C ASP A 96 -18.43 -5.56 3.35
N VAL A 97 -17.58 -5.04 4.24
CA VAL A 97 -17.15 -5.73 5.48
C VAL A 97 -18.26 -5.78 6.54
N THR A 98 -19.22 -4.86 6.48
CA THR A 98 -20.34 -4.79 7.43
C THR A 98 -21.64 -5.36 6.88
N ASP A 99 -21.59 -5.94 5.67
CA ASP A 99 -22.71 -6.53 4.93
C ASP A 99 -23.87 -5.56 4.67
N PHE A 100 -23.57 -4.26 4.58
CA PHE A 100 -24.55 -3.25 4.20
C PHE A 100 -24.54 -3.03 2.69
N SER A 101 -25.71 -2.68 2.13
CA SER A 101 -25.79 -2.26 0.73
C SER A 101 -24.91 -1.03 0.50
N SER A 102 -23.87 -1.18 -0.32
CA SER A 102 -22.91 -0.12 -0.58
C SER A 102 -23.54 1.05 -1.37
N PRO A 103 -23.43 2.31 -0.91
CA PRO A 103 -23.90 3.48 -1.68
C PRO A 103 -23.17 3.63 -3.01
N THR A 104 -21.99 3.03 -3.12
CA THR A 104 -21.17 3.02 -4.34
C THR A 104 -21.78 2.23 -5.50
N ASN A 105 -22.84 1.46 -5.24
CA ASN A 105 -23.60 0.78 -6.28
C ASN A 105 -24.54 1.72 -7.05
N SER A 106 -24.90 2.87 -6.46
CA SER A 106 -25.75 3.88 -7.08
C SER A 106 -25.07 4.54 -8.29
N SER A 107 -25.85 4.83 -9.34
CA SER A 107 -25.38 5.48 -10.56
C SER A 107 -24.78 6.85 -10.30
N ILE A 108 -25.35 7.64 -9.38
CA ILE A 108 -24.84 8.98 -9.03
C ILE A 108 -23.41 8.90 -8.48
N VAL A 109 -23.13 7.95 -7.59
CA VAL A 109 -21.82 7.81 -6.94
C VAL A 109 -20.77 7.28 -7.94
N LYS A 110 -21.16 6.34 -8.81
CA LYS A 110 -20.32 5.86 -9.92
C LYS A 110 -19.97 6.98 -10.89
N ASN A 111 -20.96 7.79 -11.28
CA ASN A 111 -20.74 8.92 -12.17
C ASN A 111 -19.84 9.98 -11.55
N MET A 112 -19.90 10.20 -10.23
CA MET A 112 -18.98 11.08 -9.52
C MET A 112 -17.55 10.55 -9.54
N LEU A 113 -17.34 9.24 -9.33
CA LEU A 113 -16.02 8.63 -9.45
C LEU A 113 -15.43 8.84 -10.86
N GLU A 114 -16.21 8.58 -11.90
CA GLU A 114 -15.76 8.74 -13.28
C GLU A 114 -15.51 10.21 -13.65
N SER A 115 -16.36 11.12 -13.19
CA SER A 115 -16.15 12.57 -13.34
C SER A 115 -14.85 13.02 -12.67
N GLY A 116 -14.59 12.55 -11.45
CA GLY A 116 -13.36 12.85 -10.72
C GLY A 116 -12.13 12.30 -11.42
N LYS A 117 -12.18 11.06 -11.91
CA LYS A 117 -11.09 10.46 -12.70
C LYS A 117 -10.76 11.29 -13.94
N ARG A 118 -11.78 11.72 -14.70
CA ARG A 118 -11.60 12.51 -15.93
C ARG A 118 -11.11 13.92 -15.65
N LYS A 119 -11.75 14.64 -14.72
CA LYS A 119 -11.41 16.03 -14.40
C LYS A 119 -10.01 16.17 -13.82
N LEU A 120 -9.59 15.20 -13.01
CA LEU A 120 -8.28 15.21 -12.33
C LEU A 120 -7.20 14.44 -13.09
N ALA A 121 -7.56 13.85 -14.25
CA ALA A 121 -6.60 13.12 -15.07
C ALA A 121 -5.45 14.03 -15.46
N LYS A 122 -4.23 13.56 -15.19
CA LYS A 122 -2.99 14.20 -15.63
C LYS A 122 -2.19 13.21 -16.46
N PRO A 123 -1.45 13.67 -17.48
CA PRO A 123 -0.52 12.83 -18.21
C PRO A 123 0.40 12.09 -17.23
N VAL A 124 0.56 10.78 -17.42
CA VAL A 124 1.45 9.98 -16.57
C VAL A 124 2.89 10.35 -16.91
N GLY A 125 3.48 11.23 -16.09
CA GLY A 125 4.91 11.52 -16.14
C GLY A 125 5.70 10.31 -15.66
N LYS A 126 6.23 9.51 -16.59
CA LYS A 126 7.13 8.41 -16.25
C LYS A 126 8.39 8.98 -15.61
N LYS A 127 8.74 8.50 -14.41
CA LYS A 127 10.03 8.85 -13.79
C LYS A 127 11.16 8.36 -14.70
N LYS A 128 12.19 9.19 -14.89
CA LYS A 128 13.39 8.78 -15.63
C LYS A 128 14.04 7.59 -14.91
N PRO A 129 14.54 6.59 -15.65
CA PRO A 129 15.22 5.46 -15.03
C PRO A 129 16.47 5.92 -14.28
N ILE A 130 16.77 5.25 -13.16
CA ILE A 130 18.03 5.42 -12.45
C ILE A 130 19.14 4.80 -13.31
N LYS A 131 20.18 5.57 -13.60
CA LYS A 131 21.38 5.13 -14.32
C LYS A 131 22.51 4.84 -13.34
N VAL A 132 23.47 4.02 -13.78
CA VAL A 132 24.70 3.71 -13.01
C VAL A 132 25.44 4.99 -12.62
N GLU A 133 25.52 5.98 -13.52
CA GLU A 133 26.15 7.28 -13.26
C GLU A 133 25.54 8.01 -12.04
N HIS A 134 24.23 7.91 -11.84
CA HIS A 134 23.57 8.53 -10.68
C HIS A 134 24.00 7.84 -9.39
N LEU A 135 24.09 6.50 -9.40
CA LEU A 135 24.51 5.71 -8.25
C LEU A 135 25.98 5.96 -7.91
N THR A 136 26.84 6.07 -8.92
CA THR A 136 28.26 6.41 -8.72
C THR A 136 28.41 7.78 -8.06
N LYS A 137 27.66 8.80 -8.52
CA LYS A 137 27.65 10.13 -7.89
C LYS A 137 27.16 10.08 -6.44
N MET A 138 26.06 9.37 -6.19
CA MET A 138 25.55 9.16 -4.82
C MET A 138 26.57 8.45 -3.94
N TYR A 139 27.26 7.44 -4.48
CA TYR A 139 28.28 6.70 -3.75
C TYR A 139 29.41 7.62 -3.31
N HIS A 140 30.01 8.38 -4.24
CA HIS A 140 31.10 9.29 -3.88
C HIS A 140 30.64 10.34 -2.85
N SER A 141 29.47 10.94 -3.04
CA SER A 141 28.95 11.94 -2.10
C SER A 141 28.69 11.38 -0.69
N LEU A 142 28.10 10.19 -0.59
CA LEU A 142 27.75 9.59 0.71
C LEU A 142 28.94 8.88 1.37
N HIS A 143 29.87 8.33 0.58
CA HIS A 143 31.07 7.70 1.11
C HIS A 143 32.01 8.74 1.74
N SER A 144 32.17 9.91 1.12
CA SER A 144 33.01 10.99 1.67
C SER A 144 32.51 11.57 2.99
N ALA A 145 31.25 11.35 3.37
CA ALA A 145 30.70 11.80 4.65
C ALA A 145 31.15 10.92 5.84
N ASP A 146 31.81 9.79 5.57
CA ASP A 146 32.44 8.86 6.52
C ASP A 146 31.64 8.60 7.81
N ASN A 147 30.36 8.28 7.66
CA ASN A 147 29.50 7.94 8.78
C ASN A 147 28.59 6.75 8.45
N LEU A 148 28.21 6.02 9.49
CA LEU A 148 27.40 4.80 9.36
C LEU A 148 26.04 5.06 8.70
N TYR A 149 25.43 6.22 8.93
CA TYR A 149 24.15 6.57 8.31
C TYR A 149 24.27 6.66 6.79
N SER A 150 25.28 7.40 6.30
CA SER A 150 25.55 7.54 4.87
C SER A 150 25.96 6.22 4.24
N GLN A 151 26.83 5.44 4.90
CA GLN A 151 27.23 4.11 4.43
C GLN A 151 26.04 3.13 4.33
N ARG A 152 25.17 3.11 5.35
CA ARG A 152 23.93 2.32 5.33
C ARG A 152 23.01 2.75 4.20
N THR A 153 22.87 4.06 3.99
CA THR A 153 21.99 4.62 2.95
C THR A 153 22.46 4.23 1.56
N ILE A 154 23.75 4.42 1.24
CA ILE A 154 24.27 4.04 -0.07
C ILE A 154 24.22 2.52 -0.29
N CYS A 155 24.53 1.72 0.74
CA CYS A 155 24.40 0.26 0.67
C CYS A 155 22.95 -0.16 0.33
N ALA A 156 21.96 0.42 1.01
CA ALA A 156 20.55 0.18 0.75
C ALA A 156 20.16 0.54 -0.69
N CYS A 157 20.61 1.69 -1.21
CA CYS A 157 20.37 2.10 -2.60
C CYS A 157 20.99 1.12 -3.61
N LEU A 158 22.24 0.70 -3.40
CA LEU A 158 22.93 -0.24 -4.28
C LEU A 158 22.28 -1.63 -4.26
N LEU A 159 21.90 -2.13 -3.08
CA LEU A 159 21.19 -3.40 -2.94
C LEU A 159 19.81 -3.37 -3.61
N ALA A 160 19.05 -2.29 -3.41
CA ALA A 160 17.75 -2.12 -4.05
C ALA A 160 17.87 -2.06 -5.58
N PHE A 161 18.89 -1.35 -6.10
CA PHE A 161 19.15 -1.27 -7.53
C PHE A 161 19.56 -2.63 -8.12
N ALA A 162 20.51 -3.32 -7.50
CA ALA A 162 21.06 -4.57 -8.05
C ALA A 162 20.04 -5.72 -8.08
N ARG A 163 19.05 -5.71 -7.18
CA ARG A 163 18.02 -6.76 -7.07
C ARG A 163 16.63 -6.31 -7.48
N PHE A 164 16.46 -5.07 -7.90
CA PHE A 164 15.17 -4.44 -8.17
C PHE A 164 14.19 -4.59 -6.99
N LEU A 165 14.69 -4.41 -5.76
CA LEU A 165 13.89 -4.59 -4.55
C LEU A 165 12.96 -3.40 -4.34
N ARG A 166 11.73 -3.71 -3.94
CA ARG A 166 10.83 -2.71 -3.35
C ARG A 166 11.28 -2.36 -1.93
N SER A 167 10.89 -1.20 -1.43
CA SER A 167 11.24 -0.76 -0.07
C SER A 167 10.92 -1.80 0.99
N ASN A 168 9.75 -2.44 0.92
CA ASN A 168 9.38 -3.49 1.89
C ASN A 168 10.26 -4.75 1.78
N GLU A 169 10.70 -5.12 0.56
CA GLU A 169 11.60 -6.26 0.37
C GLU A 169 12.99 -5.95 0.90
N LEU A 170 13.47 -4.71 0.68
CA LEU A 170 14.75 -4.21 1.20
C LEU A 170 14.77 -4.19 2.73
N LEU A 171 13.71 -3.67 3.36
CA LEU A 171 13.60 -3.54 4.82
C LEU A 171 13.49 -4.90 5.54
N ASN A 172 12.97 -5.92 4.86
CA ASN A 172 12.83 -7.26 5.42
C ASN A 172 14.05 -8.16 5.15
N LEU A 173 15.12 -7.65 4.53
CA LEU A 173 16.36 -8.41 4.34
C LEU A 173 17.01 -8.72 5.70
N ARG A 174 17.33 -9.99 5.90
CA ARG A 174 18.03 -10.50 7.09
C ARG A 174 19.45 -10.91 6.71
N ARG A 175 20.37 -10.91 7.68
CA ARG A 175 21.74 -11.41 7.46
C ARG A 175 21.75 -12.85 6.92
N SER A 176 20.79 -13.68 7.33
CA SER A 176 20.61 -15.07 6.86
C SER A 176 20.34 -15.18 5.35
N ASP A 177 19.86 -14.11 4.73
CA ASP A 177 19.54 -14.08 3.31
C ASP A 177 20.78 -13.95 2.43
N PHE A 178 21.92 -13.60 3.03
CA PHE A 178 23.19 -13.39 2.34
C PHE A 178 24.13 -14.60 2.52
N GLN A 179 24.65 -15.10 1.41
CA GLN A 179 25.77 -16.03 1.37
C GLN A 179 26.99 -15.33 0.78
N ILE A 180 28.10 -15.43 1.49
CA ILE A 180 29.41 -14.96 1.01
C ILE A 180 30.04 -16.15 0.31
N LEU A 181 30.14 -16.11 -1.01
CA LEU A 181 30.86 -17.12 -1.77
C LEU A 181 32.33 -16.69 -1.88
N THR A 182 33.24 -17.63 -1.65
CA THR A 182 34.71 -17.45 -1.64
C THR A 182 35.26 -16.83 -2.94
N THR A 183 34.46 -16.83 -4.01
CA THR A 183 34.77 -16.28 -5.35
C THR A 183 34.27 -14.84 -5.60
N ARG A 184 34.09 -14.01 -4.56
CA ARG A 184 33.69 -12.58 -4.67
C ARG A 184 32.31 -12.36 -5.32
N VAL A 185 31.40 -13.29 -5.06
CA VAL A 185 29.99 -13.19 -5.46
C VAL A 185 29.13 -13.26 -4.20
N PHE A 186 28.25 -12.29 -4.01
CA PHE A 186 27.20 -12.38 -3.01
C PHE A 186 25.99 -13.04 -3.67
N SER A 187 25.53 -14.16 -3.10
CA SER A 187 24.27 -14.79 -3.50
C SER A 187 23.21 -14.57 -2.43
N PHE A 188 21.98 -14.34 -2.88
CA PHE A 188 20.81 -14.22 -2.02
C PHE A 188 20.01 -15.52 -2.06
N LYS A 189 19.56 -16.02 -0.89
CA LYS A 189 18.80 -17.28 -0.80
C LYS A 189 17.34 -17.19 -1.29
N SER A 190 16.84 -16.00 -1.63
CA SER A 190 15.43 -15.77 -1.97
C SER A 190 15.11 -16.09 -3.45
N ALA A 191 13.85 -16.46 -3.75
CA ALA A 191 13.31 -16.99 -5.02
C ALA A 191 13.60 -16.17 -6.31
N LYS A 192 14.19 -14.98 -6.21
CA LYS A 192 14.79 -14.26 -7.34
C LYS A 192 16.31 -14.37 -7.23
N GLN A 193 16.87 -15.41 -7.84
CA GLN A 193 18.30 -15.68 -7.88
C GLN A 193 18.98 -14.67 -8.81
N ILE A 194 19.68 -13.69 -8.24
CA ILE A 194 20.56 -12.77 -8.98
C ILE A 194 21.92 -12.79 -8.28
N SER A 195 22.96 -13.16 -9.03
CA SER A 195 24.35 -13.18 -8.57
C SER A 195 25.02 -11.86 -8.93
N ILE A 196 25.49 -11.10 -7.94
CA ILE A 196 26.22 -9.85 -8.19
C ILE A 196 27.72 -10.18 -8.17
N LYS A 197 28.37 -10.11 -9.33
CA LYS A 197 29.84 -10.20 -9.45
C LYS A 197 30.45 -8.84 -9.13
N MET A 198 31.29 -8.77 -8.11
CA MET A 198 32.09 -7.58 -7.80
C MET A 198 33.39 -7.62 -8.62
N THR A 199 33.44 -6.92 -9.75
CA THR A 199 34.68 -6.71 -10.52
C THR A 199 35.45 -5.51 -9.94
N ARG A 200 36.74 -5.71 -9.62
CA ARG A 200 37.61 -4.71 -8.99
C ARG A 200 37.75 -3.45 -9.86
N GLY A 201 37.57 -2.29 -9.25
CA GLY A 201 37.93 -0.99 -9.79
C GLY A 201 38.22 0.05 -8.69
N PHE A 202 38.87 -0.36 -7.60
CA PHE A 202 39.49 0.56 -6.63
C PHE A 202 40.84 -0.03 -6.23
N ARG A 203 41.88 0.41 -6.94
CA ARG A 203 43.27 0.25 -6.49
C ARG A 203 43.53 1.48 -5.63
N LEU A 204 43.53 1.32 -4.31
CA LEU A 204 44.19 2.26 -3.42
C LEU A 204 45.67 2.22 -3.82
N GLN A 205 46.19 3.37 -4.22
CA GLN A 205 47.58 3.58 -4.55
C GLN A 205 48.10 4.57 -3.53
N GLU A 206 48.81 4.07 -2.52
CA GLU A 206 49.84 4.79 -1.75
C GLU A 206 50.77 3.78 -1.07
N PRO A 207 52.03 4.14 -0.78
CA PRO A 207 52.77 5.33 -1.21
C PRO A 207 53.56 5.11 -2.51
#